data_AF-A0A1S1MWV7-F1
#
_entry.id   AF-A0A1S1MWV7-F1
#
_cell.length_a   1.000
_cell.length_b   1.000
_cell.length_c   1.000
_cell.angle_alpha   90.00
_cell.angle_beta   90.00
_cell.angle_gamma   90.00
#
_symmetry.space_group_name_H-M   'P 1'
#
loop_
_entity.id
_entity.type
_entity.pdbx_description
1 polymer ?
#
loop_
_entity_poly.entity_id
_entity_poly.type
_entity_poly.pdbx_seq_one_letter_code
_entity_poly.pdbx_strand_id
1 'polypeptide(L)'
;MNSVSEKIMDSQRPLISLNAYNECFRSALRRLAIFFNSGKQYTCSHRWLELSDEGIRDEFKAKRLDPLLISFRKLQAATEKLNQAPDSERAEHEFYGRFQFQQRSAPSRRHVTFDCTEVFYDWSLLSLHMPRVTTGCELTSNSEKLLSQAATNYLVKNFWHNVVHKLFQGIHELNFHEFGGGARYESDFTADNLANIMLLVSYGITPSAKGGVLSKAKVDNITKTFELNRCNRVFAERARVRNENNSELEEFQESIWRFKRQLANRVSILSLSKGASVTDLAIYLTGKIQDRKDKRGGYFHSGRVIVRMNGVYINSDLPPYLEVTSNGYSVERNNDIANFRNERIEEISRVCCIAYTSKLRNDPSLRKYAQDSLESTIERLRNI
;
A
#
# COMPACT_ATOMS: atom_id res chain seq x y z
N MET A 1 -27.72 4.83 -20.02
CA MET A 1 -26.35 4.49 -20.44
C MET A 1 -25.85 3.47 -19.43
N ASN A 2 -25.63 2.24 -19.88
CA ASN A 2 -25.19 1.14 -19.02
C ASN A 2 -23.79 1.46 -18.50
N SER A 3 -23.64 1.46 -17.18
CA SER A 3 -22.37 1.81 -16.53
C SER A 3 -21.28 0.83 -16.96
N VAL A 4 -20.01 1.26 -16.98
CA VAL A 4 -18.85 0.37 -17.18
C VAL A 4 -18.87 -0.80 -16.17
N SER A 5 -19.48 -0.62 -14.99
CA SER A 5 -19.78 -1.73 -14.06
C SER A 5 -20.66 -2.80 -14.71
N GLU A 6 -21.75 -2.47 -15.41
CA GLU A 6 -22.61 -3.48 -16.04
C GLU A 6 -21.89 -4.27 -17.16
N LYS A 7 -21.01 -3.64 -17.93
CA LYS A 7 -20.24 -4.32 -18.99
C LYS A 7 -19.09 -5.19 -18.47
N ILE A 8 -18.46 -4.82 -17.36
CA ILE A 8 -17.41 -5.66 -16.72
C ILE A 8 -18.07 -6.80 -15.92
N MET A 9 -19.24 -6.57 -15.32
CA MET A 9 -19.96 -7.55 -14.50
C MET A 9 -20.45 -8.80 -15.25
N ASP A 10 -20.71 -8.71 -16.57
CA ASP A 10 -21.28 -9.82 -17.33
C ASP A 10 -20.27 -10.92 -17.74
N SER A 11 -18.96 -10.74 -17.56
CA SER A 11 -17.96 -11.69 -18.10
C SER A 11 -16.99 -12.35 -17.10
N GLN A 12 -16.94 -11.91 -15.84
CA GLN A 12 -16.05 -12.52 -14.84
C GLN A 12 -16.78 -12.76 -13.51
N ARG A 13 -17.03 -14.04 -13.18
CA ARG A 13 -17.46 -14.41 -11.83
C ARG A 13 -16.33 -14.08 -10.84
N PRO A 14 -16.63 -13.44 -9.70
CA PRO A 14 -15.61 -13.16 -8.69
C PRO A 14 -15.00 -14.46 -8.16
N LEU A 15 -13.69 -14.45 -7.90
CA LEU A 15 -12.96 -15.60 -7.36
C LEU A 15 -13.25 -15.90 -5.88
N ILE A 16 -14.02 -15.03 -5.22
CA ILE A 16 -14.42 -15.11 -3.81
C ILE A 16 -15.90 -14.71 -3.69
N SER A 17 -16.65 -15.36 -2.81
CA SER A 17 -18.04 -14.99 -2.56
C SER A 17 -18.17 -13.59 -1.96
N LEU A 18 -19.29 -12.90 -2.21
CA LEU A 18 -19.56 -11.57 -1.65
C LEU A 18 -19.52 -11.57 -0.11
N ASN A 19 -20.02 -12.64 0.52
CA ASN A 19 -19.99 -12.79 1.97
C ASN A 19 -18.56 -12.91 2.50
N ALA A 20 -17.71 -13.70 1.85
CA ALA A 20 -16.31 -13.82 2.24
C ALA A 20 -15.55 -12.50 2.00
N TYR A 21 -15.84 -11.78 0.92
CA TYR A 21 -15.22 -10.48 0.67
C TYR A 21 -15.64 -9.41 1.69
N ASN A 22 -16.92 -9.33 2.05
CA ASN A 22 -17.40 -8.49 3.15
C ASN A 22 -16.71 -8.81 4.48
N GLU A 23 -16.44 -10.09 4.74
CA GLU A 23 -15.69 -10.52 5.91
C GLU A 23 -14.22 -10.08 5.87
N CYS A 24 -13.61 -9.94 4.68
CA CYS A 24 -12.26 -9.37 4.54
C CYS A 24 -12.22 -7.90 5.01
N PHE A 25 -13.23 -7.09 4.67
CA PHE A 25 -13.37 -5.72 5.18
C PHE A 25 -13.50 -5.69 6.70
N ARG A 26 -14.37 -6.53 7.27
CA ARG A 26 -14.52 -6.63 8.73
C ARG A 26 -13.22 -7.07 9.39
N SER A 27 -12.54 -8.08 8.86
CA SER A 27 -11.28 -8.59 9.41
C SER A 27 -10.18 -7.51 9.40
N ALA A 28 -10.06 -6.75 8.31
CA ALA A 28 -9.16 -5.61 8.23
C ALA A 28 -9.50 -4.54 9.28
N LEU A 29 -10.79 -4.21 9.45
CA LEU A 29 -11.26 -3.28 10.49
C LEU A 29 -10.98 -3.78 11.91
N ARG A 30 -11.15 -5.08 12.20
CA ARG A 30 -10.84 -5.66 13.51
C ARG A 30 -9.36 -5.50 13.86
N ARG A 31 -8.45 -5.70 12.90
CA ARG A 31 -7.01 -5.47 13.11
C ARG A 31 -6.71 -4.01 13.46
N LEU A 32 -7.30 -3.06 12.75
CA LEU A 32 -7.20 -1.63 13.09
C LEU A 32 -7.78 -1.35 14.49
N ALA A 33 -8.96 -1.89 14.80
CA ALA A 33 -9.60 -1.70 16.09
C ALA A 33 -8.77 -2.27 17.24
N ILE A 34 -8.14 -3.44 17.07
CA ILE A 34 -7.19 -3.98 18.07
C ILE A 34 -6.03 -3.01 18.25
N PHE A 35 -5.43 -2.50 17.17
CA PHE A 35 -4.33 -1.54 17.30
C PHE A 35 -4.72 -0.31 18.14
N PHE A 36 -5.85 0.34 17.83
CA PHE A 36 -6.29 1.56 18.52
C PHE A 36 -6.82 1.34 19.94
N ASN A 37 -7.27 0.13 20.26
CA ASN A 37 -7.85 -0.21 21.57
C ASN A 37 -6.93 -1.08 22.43
N SER A 38 -5.80 -1.54 21.89
CA SER A 38 -4.77 -2.24 22.65
C SER A 38 -4.08 -1.26 23.62
N GLY A 39 -4.11 -1.58 24.91
CA GLY A 39 -3.60 -0.71 25.99
C GLY A 39 -4.68 0.13 26.70
N LYS A 40 -5.91 0.19 26.17
CA LYS A 40 -7.07 0.71 26.91
C LYS A 40 -7.67 -0.43 27.73
N GLN A 41 -7.86 -0.19 29.04
CA GLN A 41 -8.32 -1.20 30.00
C GLN A 41 -9.46 -2.06 29.43
N TYR A 42 -9.21 -3.37 29.35
CA TYR A 42 -10.15 -4.48 29.10
C TYR A 42 -10.85 -4.61 27.74
N THR A 43 -10.55 -3.77 26.72
CA THR A 43 -11.26 -3.85 25.42
C THR A 43 -10.63 -4.87 24.45
N CYS A 44 -9.36 -4.68 24.08
CA CYS A 44 -8.63 -5.59 23.19
C CYS A 44 -7.25 -5.92 23.77
N SER A 45 -6.83 -7.20 23.67
CA SER A 45 -5.46 -7.58 23.99
C SER A 45 -4.54 -7.26 22.81
N HIS A 46 -3.36 -6.67 23.06
CA HIS A 46 -2.37 -6.45 22.01
C HIS A 46 -1.92 -7.76 21.35
N ARG A 47 -1.84 -8.84 22.14
CA ARG A 47 -1.46 -10.18 21.64
C ARG A 47 -2.43 -10.74 20.61
N TRP A 48 -3.65 -10.20 20.50
CA TRP A 48 -4.59 -10.61 19.46
C TRP A 48 -4.13 -10.28 18.04
N LEU A 49 -3.18 -9.34 17.86
CA LEU A 49 -2.60 -9.06 16.54
C LEU A 49 -1.81 -10.27 15.99
N GLU A 50 -1.32 -11.15 16.86
CA GLU A 50 -0.61 -12.38 16.50
C GLU A 50 -1.56 -13.52 16.07
N LEU A 51 -2.87 -13.37 16.29
CA LEU A 51 -3.87 -14.36 15.88
C LEU A 51 -4.16 -14.29 14.37
N SER A 52 -4.64 -15.40 13.83
CA SER A 52 -5.20 -15.43 12.47
C SER A 52 -6.46 -14.56 12.39
N ASP A 53 -6.90 -14.24 11.17
CA ASP A 53 -8.14 -13.47 10.97
C ASP A 53 -9.36 -14.19 11.56
N GLU A 54 -9.40 -15.52 11.49
CA GLU A 54 -10.44 -16.33 12.13
C GLU A 54 -10.35 -16.26 13.66
N GLY A 55 -9.15 -16.36 14.24
CA GLY A 55 -8.97 -16.24 15.69
C GLY A 55 -9.41 -14.86 16.22
N ILE A 56 -9.08 -13.78 15.50
CA ILE A 56 -9.55 -12.43 15.84
C ILE A 56 -11.08 -12.34 15.74
N ARG A 57 -11.67 -12.89 14.68
CA ARG A 57 -13.13 -12.91 14.51
C ARG A 57 -13.81 -13.63 15.67
N ASP A 58 -13.27 -14.75 16.12
CA ASP A 58 -13.86 -15.56 17.18
C ASP A 58 -13.79 -14.82 18.53
N GLU A 59 -12.69 -14.12 18.82
CA GLU A 59 -12.58 -13.21 19.98
C GLU A 59 -13.59 -12.05 19.93
N PHE A 60 -13.74 -11.40 18.77
CA PHE A 60 -14.72 -10.33 18.58
C PHE A 60 -16.16 -10.83 18.75
N LYS A 61 -16.47 -12.04 18.29
CA LYS A 61 -17.78 -12.67 18.48
C LYS A 61 -18.03 -13.01 19.95
N ALA A 62 -17.08 -13.67 20.61
CA ALA A 62 -17.18 -14.08 22.01
C ALA A 62 -17.45 -12.86 22.92
N LYS A 63 -16.83 -11.72 22.62
CA LYS A 63 -16.98 -10.48 23.39
C LYS A 63 -17.97 -9.46 22.80
N ARG A 64 -18.68 -9.82 21.73
CA ARG A 64 -19.64 -8.97 21.00
C ARG A 64 -19.08 -7.58 20.64
N LEU A 65 -17.83 -7.54 20.17
CA LEU A 65 -17.09 -6.29 19.94
C LEU A 65 -17.37 -5.64 18.58
N ASP A 66 -17.86 -6.38 17.58
CA ASP A 66 -18.08 -5.85 16.24
C ASP A 66 -18.94 -4.56 16.25
N PRO A 67 -20.16 -4.53 16.82
CA PRO A 67 -20.98 -3.31 16.88
C PRO A 67 -20.38 -2.18 17.73
N LEU A 68 -19.44 -2.52 18.61
CA LEU A 68 -18.86 -1.61 19.59
C LEU A 68 -17.64 -0.88 19.05
N LEU A 69 -16.87 -1.55 18.17
CA LEU A 69 -15.55 -1.12 17.75
C LEU A 69 -15.41 -0.92 16.24
N ILE A 70 -16.24 -1.54 15.41
CA ILE A 70 -16.10 -1.44 13.95
C ILE A 70 -17.43 -1.20 13.25
N SER A 71 -17.36 -0.51 12.11
CA SER A 71 -18.49 -0.43 11.17
C SER A 71 -17.97 -0.35 9.74
N PHE A 72 -18.56 -1.17 8.88
CA PHE A 72 -18.30 -1.18 7.45
C PHE A 72 -19.59 -0.80 6.73
N ARG A 73 -19.55 0.26 5.91
CA ARG A 73 -20.70 0.72 5.13
C ARG A 73 -20.32 0.86 3.66
N LYS A 74 -21.10 0.22 2.79
CA LYS A 74 -21.09 0.49 1.34
C LYS A 74 -22.04 1.67 1.10
N LEU A 75 -21.51 2.79 0.63
CA LEU A 75 -22.26 3.99 0.30
C LEU A 75 -22.62 3.98 -1.18
N GLN A 76 -23.89 4.22 -1.50
CA GLN A 76 -24.31 4.60 -2.85
C GLN A 76 -23.61 5.91 -3.25
N ALA A 77 -23.18 6.01 -4.52
CA ALA A 77 -22.51 7.20 -5.03
C ALA A 77 -23.36 8.45 -4.72
N ALA A 78 -22.79 9.40 -3.98
CA ALA A 78 -23.55 10.41 -3.25
C ALA A 78 -24.21 11.50 -4.12
N THR A 79 -23.96 11.52 -5.44
CA THR A 79 -24.46 12.61 -6.29
C THR A 79 -24.66 12.20 -7.74
N GLU A 80 -25.80 12.56 -8.32
CA GLU A 80 -26.10 12.47 -9.77
C GLU A 80 -25.01 13.10 -10.64
N LYS A 81 -24.29 14.11 -10.14
CA LYS A 81 -23.14 14.74 -10.81
C LYS A 81 -21.98 13.79 -11.06
N LEU A 82 -21.64 12.91 -10.11
CA LEU A 82 -20.54 11.94 -10.27
C LEU A 82 -20.92 10.79 -11.22
N ASN A 83 -22.22 10.47 -11.32
CA ASN A 83 -22.71 9.47 -12.28
C ASN A 83 -22.58 9.95 -13.74
N GLN A 84 -22.42 11.25 -13.98
CA GLN A 84 -22.21 11.86 -15.30
C GLN A 84 -20.74 12.25 -15.54
N ALA A 85 -19.87 12.11 -14.54
CA ALA A 85 -18.47 12.49 -14.65
C ALA A 85 -17.67 11.48 -15.52
N PRO A 86 -16.61 11.92 -16.23
CA PRO A 86 -15.71 11.04 -16.96
C PRO A 86 -15.13 9.94 -16.06
N ASP A 87 -14.80 8.78 -16.64
CA ASP A 87 -14.25 7.65 -15.90
C ASP A 87 -12.98 8.00 -15.11
N SER A 88 -12.16 8.94 -15.60
CA SER A 88 -10.97 9.44 -14.89
C SER A 88 -11.32 10.22 -13.62
N GLU A 89 -12.36 11.04 -13.65
CA GLU A 89 -12.86 11.77 -12.49
C GLU A 89 -13.47 10.78 -11.48
N ARG A 90 -14.26 9.81 -11.94
CA ARG A 90 -14.76 8.72 -11.09
C ARG A 90 -13.63 7.88 -10.50
N ALA A 91 -12.57 7.62 -11.27
CA ALA A 91 -11.36 6.91 -10.82
C ALA A 91 -10.57 7.63 -9.72
N GLU A 92 -10.69 8.96 -9.67
CA GLU A 92 -10.21 9.76 -8.56
C GLU A 92 -11.19 9.71 -7.39
N HIS A 93 -12.43 10.15 -7.63
CA HIS A 93 -13.46 10.43 -6.62
C HIS A 93 -14.00 9.20 -5.88
N GLU A 94 -14.11 8.08 -6.55
CA GLU A 94 -14.79 6.91 -6.01
C GLU A 94 -13.83 5.90 -5.37
N PHE A 95 -12.51 6.04 -5.51
CA PHE A 95 -11.51 5.04 -5.05
C PHE A 95 -10.90 5.30 -3.66
N TYR A 96 -11.31 6.37 -2.97
CA TYR A 96 -10.92 6.62 -1.58
C TYR A 96 -12.08 6.36 -0.63
N GLY A 97 -11.86 5.45 0.32
CA GLY A 97 -12.82 5.24 1.40
C GLY A 97 -12.65 6.25 2.52
N ARG A 98 -13.73 6.51 3.26
CA ARG A 98 -13.78 7.45 4.36
C ARG A 98 -13.58 6.73 5.69
N PHE A 99 -12.57 7.15 6.45
CA PHE A 99 -12.37 6.71 7.82
C PHE A 99 -12.94 7.69 8.82
N GLN A 100 -13.69 7.18 9.80
CA GLN A 100 -14.09 7.94 10.97
C GLN A 100 -13.63 7.21 12.23
N PHE A 101 -12.99 7.97 13.13
CA PHE A 101 -12.53 7.50 14.42
C PHE A 101 -13.34 8.17 15.50
N GLN A 102 -14.29 7.45 16.08
CA GLN A 102 -15.17 8.01 17.12
C GLN A 102 -14.69 7.52 18.49
N GLN A 103 -14.28 8.46 19.34
CA GLN A 103 -14.00 8.17 20.73
C GLN A 103 -15.33 8.04 21.49
N ARG A 104 -15.58 6.88 22.09
CA ARG A 104 -16.73 6.62 22.96
C ARG A 104 -16.25 6.65 24.40
N SER A 105 -16.97 7.36 25.26
CA SER A 105 -16.51 7.76 26.61
C SER A 105 -16.69 6.70 27.70
N ALA A 106 -17.57 5.70 27.53
CA ALA A 106 -17.82 4.69 28.57
C ALA A 106 -18.17 3.29 27.98
N PRO A 107 -17.30 2.27 28.13
CA PRO A 107 -15.86 2.39 28.43
C PRO A 107 -15.13 3.18 27.32
N SER A 108 -13.98 3.78 27.66
CA SER A 108 -13.14 4.49 26.69
C SER A 108 -12.70 3.56 25.57
N ARG A 109 -13.30 3.72 24.40
CA ARG A 109 -13.01 2.89 23.20
C ARG A 109 -13.05 3.73 21.95
N ARG A 110 -12.25 3.35 20.96
CA ARG A 110 -12.25 3.93 19.63
C ARG A 110 -13.02 3.04 18.68
N HIS A 111 -14.11 3.57 18.16
CA HIS A 111 -14.88 2.95 17.09
C HIS A 111 -14.29 3.38 15.74
N VAL A 112 -13.96 2.39 14.91
CA VAL A 112 -13.42 2.58 13.56
C VAL A 112 -14.52 2.33 12.54
N THR A 113 -14.94 3.38 11.86
CA THR A 113 -15.89 3.27 10.75
C THR A 113 -15.15 3.44 9.44
N PHE A 114 -15.38 2.53 8.50
CA PHE A 114 -14.94 2.65 7.12
C PHE A 114 -16.14 2.65 6.19
N ASP A 115 -16.27 3.74 5.44
CA ASP A 115 -17.27 3.89 4.39
C ASP A 115 -16.57 3.79 3.03
N CYS A 116 -16.97 2.83 2.19
CA CYS A 116 -16.51 2.77 0.80
C CYS A 116 -17.64 3.10 -0.17
N THR A 117 -17.29 3.66 -1.32
CA THR A 117 -18.23 3.77 -2.42
C THR A 117 -18.55 2.39 -3.00
N GLU A 118 -19.67 2.27 -3.71
CA GLU A 118 -19.97 1.03 -4.42
C GLU A 118 -18.93 0.70 -5.48
N VAL A 119 -18.44 1.71 -6.18
CA VAL A 119 -17.47 1.55 -7.26
C VAL A 119 -16.14 1.02 -6.75
N PHE A 120 -15.60 1.56 -5.66
CA PHE A 120 -14.39 0.98 -5.05
C PHE A 120 -14.64 -0.48 -4.64
N TYR A 121 -15.76 -0.77 -3.99
CA TYR A 121 -16.09 -2.12 -3.54
C TYR A 121 -16.16 -3.11 -4.71
N ASP A 122 -16.90 -2.76 -5.77
CA ASP A 122 -17.12 -3.64 -6.91
C ASP A 122 -15.81 -3.84 -7.71
N TRP A 123 -15.06 -2.78 -7.98
CA TRP A 123 -13.77 -2.88 -8.67
C TRP A 123 -12.73 -3.64 -7.86
N SER A 124 -12.65 -3.38 -6.56
CA SER A 124 -11.70 -4.07 -5.70
C SER A 124 -12.03 -5.56 -5.56
N LEU A 125 -13.30 -5.96 -5.62
CA LEU A 125 -13.71 -7.36 -5.72
C LEU A 125 -13.32 -7.99 -7.07
N LEU A 126 -13.68 -7.34 -8.18
CA LEU A 126 -13.47 -7.87 -9.54
C LEU A 126 -11.99 -7.93 -9.93
N SER A 127 -11.18 -7.02 -9.39
CA SER A 127 -9.74 -6.94 -9.66
C SER A 127 -8.89 -7.88 -8.80
N LEU A 128 -9.53 -8.77 -8.03
CA LEU A 128 -8.83 -9.79 -7.25
C LEU A 128 -8.20 -10.84 -8.16
N HIS A 129 -6.97 -11.21 -7.83
CA HIS A 129 -6.25 -12.30 -8.47
C HIS A 129 -5.44 -13.06 -7.44
N MET A 130 -5.13 -14.32 -7.75
CA MET A 130 -4.29 -15.14 -6.87
C MET A 130 -2.87 -14.54 -6.81
N PRO A 131 -2.37 -14.22 -5.59
CA PRO A 131 -1.01 -13.73 -5.45
C PRO A 131 -0.01 -14.83 -5.80
N ARG A 132 1.15 -14.43 -6.33
CA ARG A 132 2.30 -15.34 -6.46
C ARG A 132 3.02 -15.39 -5.12
N VAL A 133 2.91 -16.51 -4.42
CA VAL A 133 3.58 -16.76 -3.13
C VAL A 133 4.72 -17.74 -3.37
N THR A 134 5.95 -17.33 -3.06
CA THR A 134 7.14 -18.16 -3.27
C THR A 134 7.64 -18.83 -2.00
N THR A 135 7.25 -18.31 -0.83
CA THR A 135 7.69 -18.83 0.47
C THR A 135 6.63 -19.69 1.17
N GLY A 136 6.95 -20.95 1.43
CA GLY A 136 6.39 -21.75 2.53
C GLY A 136 4.87 -21.91 2.59
N CYS A 137 4.16 -21.70 1.49
CA CYS A 137 2.75 -22.02 1.40
C CYS A 137 2.61 -23.44 0.87
N GLU A 138 2.19 -24.35 1.73
CA GLU A 138 1.24 -25.37 1.28
C GLU A 138 0.08 -24.56 0.68
N LEU A 139 -0.01 -24.54 -0.65
CA LEU A 139 -1.16 -23.96 -1.33
C LEU A 139 -2.36 -24.68 -0.73
N THR A 140 -3.12 -23.97 0.11
CA THR A 140 -4.34 -24.53 0.67
C THR A 140 -5.16 -24.98 -0.52
N SER A 141 -5.60 -26.24 -0.53
CA SER A 141 -6.46 -26.79 -1.59
C SER A 141 -7.73 -25.96 -1.80
N ASN A 142 -8.06 -25.10 -0.84
CA ASN A 142 -9.09 -24.07 -0.93
C ASN A 142 -8.52 -22.72 -1.41
N SER A 143 -8.73 -22.41 -2.69
CA SER A 143 -8.35 -21.15 -3.33
C SER A 143 -9.06 -19.92 -2.75
N GLU A 144 -10.31 -20.05 -2.31
CA GLU A 144 -11.10 -18.95 -1.72
C GLU A 144 -10.52 -18.49 -0.39
N LYS A 145 -10.07 -19.43 0.46
CA LYS A 145 -9.44 -19.09 1.75
C LYS A 145 -8.15 -18.29 1.56
N LEU A 146 -7.27 -18.75 0.67
CA LEU A 146 -6.03 -18.05 0.37
C LEU A 146 -6.30 -16.65 -0.19
N LEU A 147 -7.30 -16.52 -1.09
CA LEU A 147 -7.67 -15.23 -1.65
C LEU A 147 -8.30 -14.30 -0.59
N SER A 148 -9.06 -14.84 0.36
CA SER A 148 -9.63 -14.07 1.49
C SER A 148 -8.53 -13.49 2.38
N GLN A 149 -7.50 -14.29 2.68
CA GLN A 149 -6.33 -13.84 3.44
C GLN A 149 -5.58 -12.75 2.67
N ALA A 150 -5.35 -12.96 1.38
CA ALA A 150 -4.69 -12.00 0.51
C ALA A 150 -5.47 -10.67 0.43
N ALA A 151 -6.79 -10.75 0.21
CA ALA A 151 -7.68 -9.60 0.17
C ALA A 151 -7.71 -8.85 1.50
N THR A 152 -7.72 -9.55 2.64
CA THR A 152 -7.62 -8.94 3.97
C THR A 152 -6.28 -8.22 4.15
N ASN A 153 -5.15 -8.84 3.79
CA ASN A 153 -3.84 -8.19 3.81
C ASN A 153 -3.81 -6.92 2.95
N TYR A 154 -4.41 -6.99 1.74
CA TYR A 154 -4.55 -5.84 0.85
C TYR A 154 -5.32 -4.70 1.53
N LEU A 155 -6.50 -5.00 2.09
CA LEU A 155 -7.36 -4.04 2.75
C LEU A 155 -6.68 -3.43 3.99
N VAL A 156 -6.01 -4.22 4.83
CA VAL A 156 -5.26 -3.71 6.00
C VAL A 156 -4.22 -2.67 5.58
N LYS A 157 -3.42 -2.98 4.54
CA LYS A 157 -2.42 -2.01 4.04
C LYS A 157 -3.10 -0.76 3.44
N ASN A 158 -4.13 -0.94 2.63
CA ASN A 158 -4.87 0.17 2.02
C ASN A 158 -5.50 1.07 3.10
N PHE A 159 -6.03 0.49 4.17
CA PHE A 159 -6.58 1.22 5.30
C PHE A 159 -5.50 2.05 5.97
N TRP A 160 -4.34 1.47 6.29
CA TRP A 160 -3.24 2.23 6.87
C TRP A 160 -2.71 3.35 5.97
N HIS A 161 -2.64 3.11 4.66
CA HIS A 161 -2.26 4.13 3.69
C HIS A 161 -3.20 5.35 3.76
N ASN A 162 -4.52 5.11 3.73
CA ASN A 162 -5.54 6.17 3.84
C ASN A 162 -5.53 6.86 5.22
N VAL A 163 -5.30 6.10 6.29
CA VAL A 163 -5.17 6.63 7.65
C VAL A 163 -3.95 7.54 7.78
N VAL A 164 -2.82 7.15 7.19
CA VAL A 164 -1.61 7.99 7.18
C VAL A 164 -1.83 9.28 6.39
N HIS A 165 -2.42 9.20 5.18
CA HIS A 165 -2.80 10.37 4.40
C HIS A 165 -3.65 11.35 5.23
N LYS A 166 -4.70 10.83 5.87
CA LYS A 166 -5.62 11.66 6.66
C LYS A 166 -4.94 12.36 7.83
N LEU A 167 -4.08 11.65 8.57
CA LEU A 167 -3.58 12.12 9.86
C LEU A 167 -2.25 12.85 9.82
N PHE A 168 -1.37 12.45 8.90
CA PHE A 168 -0.05 13.06 8.78
C PHE A 168 0.00 14.15 7.71
N GLN A 169 -0.84 14.04 6.68
CA GLN A 169 -0.76 14.89 5.50
C GLN A 169 -2.02 15.73 5.30
N GLY A 170 -3.07 15.50 6.08
CA GLY A 170 -4.35 16.20 5.92
C GLY A 170 -5.04 15.88 4.59
N ILE A 171 -4.67 14.78 3.93
CA ILE A 171 -5.26 14.35 2.65
C ILE A 171 -6.39 13.37 2.96
N HIS A 172 -7.61 13.72 2.58
CA HIS A 172 -8.82 12.94 2.89
C HIS A 172 -9.87 13.10 1.79
N GLU A 173 -11.03 12.46 1.98
CA GLU A 173 -12.08 12.29 0.96
C GLU A 173 -12.60 13.60 0.35
N LEU A 174 -12.44 14.74 1.05
CA LEU A 174 -12.96 16.03 0.60
C LEU A 174 -11.94 16.84 -0.20
N ASN A 175 -10.64 16.63 0.00
CA ASN A 175 -9.60 17.49 -0.58
C ASN A 175 -8.56 16.74 -1.41
N PHE A 176 -8.56 15.40 -1.44
CA PHE A 176 -7.55 14.64 -2.19
C PHE A 176 -7.47 14.99 -3.68
N HIS A 177 -8.56 15.51 -4.26
CA HIS A 177 -8.62 15.97 -5.65
C HIS A 177 -7.81 17.26 -5.87
N GLU A 178 -7.74 18.14 -4.86
CA GLU A 178 -6.93 19.37 -4.86
C GLU A 178 -5.43 19.05 -4.93
N PHE A 179 -5.07 17.88 -4.42
CA PHE A 179 -3.71 17.37 -4.48
C PHE A 179 -3.35 16.76 -5.86
N GLY A 180 -4.31 16.74 -6.80
CA GLY A 180 -4.11 16.87 -8.26
C GLY A 180 -2.97 16.09 -8.88
N GLY A 181 -2.66 14.89 -8.40
CA GLY A 181 -1.45 14.17 -8.77
C GLY A 181 -0.12 14.82 -8.34
N GLY A 182 -0.10 16.04 -7.82
CA GLY A 182 1.07 16.75 -7.30
C GLY A 182 1.52 16.25 -5.91
N ALA A 183 0.60 15.84 -5.03
CA ALA A 183 1.00 15.23 -3.75
C ALA A 183 1.71 13.88 -3.93
N ARG A 184 1.49 13.21 -5.08
CA ARG A 184 2.05 11.91 -5.43
C ARG A 184 3.58 11.81 -5.28
N TYR A 185 4.31 12.92 -5.36
CA TYR A 185 5.77 12.92 -5.41
C TYR A 185 6.45 12.82 -4.04
N GLU A 186 5.74 13.07 -2.92
CA GLU A 186 6.30 12.93 -1.57
C GLU A 186 5.31 12.33 -0.57
N SER A 187 4.02 12.61 -0.69
CA SER A 187 3.01 12.14 0.26
C SER A 187 2.77 10.64 0.14
N ASP A 188 2.65 10.13 -1.09
CA ASP A 188 2.34 8.72 -1.35
C ASP A 188 3.49 7.80 -0.93
N PHE A 189 4.75 8.23 -1.09
CA PHE A 189 5.90 7.42 -0.72
C PHE A 189 5.97 7.23 0.79
N THR A 190 5.74 8.30 1.54
CA THR A 190 5.66 8.25 3.01
C THR A 190 4.47 7.40 3.44
N ALA A 191 3.29 7.60 2.83
CA ALA A 191 2.08 6.85 3.18
C ALA A 191 2.20 5.36 2.88
N ASP A 192 2.70 4.97 1.71
CA ASP A 192 2.95 3.57 1.35
C ASP A 192 3.98 2.92 2.28
N ASN A 193 5.05 3.65 2.61
CA ASN A 193 6.09 3.16 3.51
C ASN A 193 5.58 2.93 4.94
N LEU A 194 4.86 3.91 5.52
CA LEU A 194 4.24 3.74 6.83
C LEU A 194 3.16 2.65 6.80
N ALA A 195 2.39 2.53 5.72
CA ALA A 195 1.42 1.44 5.55
C ALA A 195 2.07 0.06 5.52
N ASN A 196 3.26 -0.08 4.95
CA ASN A 196 4.04 -1.34 5.01
C ASN A 196 4.44 -1.68 6.45
N ILE A 197 4.89 -0.70 7.23
CA ILE A 197 5.22 -0.89 8.66
C ILE A 197 3.97 -1.30 9.43
N MET A 198 2.88 -0.57 9.24
CA MET A 198 1.64 -0.79 9.98
C MET A 198 0.92 -2.08 9.57
N LEU A 199 1.11 -2.55 8.34
CA LEU A 199 0.71 -3.89 7.93
C LEU A 199 1.39 -4.94 8.83
N LEU A 200 2.71 -4.90 8.97
CA LEU A 200 3.43 -5.84 9.84
C LEU A 200 2.97 -5.76 11.30
N VAL A 201 2.82 -4.55 11.84
CA VAL A 201 2.30 -4.32 13.19
C VAL A 201 0.91 -4.93 13.36
N SER A 202 0.04 -4.81 12.36
CA SER A 202 -1.32 -5.36 12.38
C SER A 202 -1.38 -6.88 12.42
N TYR A 203 -0.28 -7.56 12.09
CA TYR A 203 -0.10 -9.01 12.19
C TYR A 203 0.83 -9.42 13.35
N GLY A 204 1.05 -8.51 14.32
CA GLY A 204 1.90 -8.78 15.50
C GLY A 204 3.40 -8.85 15.18
N ILE A 205 3.80 -8.57 13.94
CA ILE A 205 5.21 -8.59 13.54
C ILE A 205 5.84 -7.26 13.97
N THR A 206 6.57 -7.28 15.08
CA THR A 206 7.24 -6.07 15.59
C THR A 206 8.36 -5.64 14.65
N PRO A 207 8.26 -4.46 13.99
CA PRO A 207 9.31 -3.92 13.15
C PRO A 207 10.54 -3.57 14.00
N SER A 208 11.74 -3.68 13.44
CA SER A 208 12.99 -3.31 14.10
C SER A 208 13.63 -2.17 13.33
N ALA A 209 14.13 -1.14 14.02
CA ALA A 209 14.88 -0.04 13.43
C ALA A 209 16.40 -0.16 13.65
N LYS A 210 16.88 -1.32 14.14
CA LYS A 210 18.26 -1.48 14.62
C LYS A 210 19.27 -1.93 13.55
N GLY A 211 18.81 -2.35 12.37
CA GLY A 211 19.67 -2.92 11.31
C GLY A 211 20.26 -4.29 11.67
N GLY A 212 19.63 -5.00 12.61
CA GLY A 212 20.05 -6.31 13.11
C GLY A 212 19.66 -7.46 12.18
N VAL A 213 20.40 -8.57 12.26
CA VAL A 213 20.06 -9.81 11.54
C VAL A 213 18.78 -10.39 12.16
N LEU A 214 17.72 -10.49 11.35
CA LEU A 214 16.48 -11.16 11.75
C LEU A 214 16.62 -12.67 11.59
N SER A 215 15.88 -13.44 12.40
CA SER A 215 15.79 -14.89 12.19
C SER A 215 15.13 -15.19 10.85
N LYS A 216 15.52 -16.31 10.22
CA LYS A 216 14.94 -16.77 8.95
C LYS A 216 13.40 -16.82 9.01
N ALA A 217 12.85 -17.39 10.09
CA ALA A 217 11.40 -17.46 10.29
C ALA A 217 10.71 -16.09 10.28
N LYS A 218 11.35 -15.05 10.87
CA LYS A 218 10.80 -13.70 10.84
C LYS A 218 10.88 -13.06 9.46
N VAL A 219 11.98 -13.29 8.73
CA VAL A 219 12.14 -12.83 7.33
C VAL A 219 11.10 -13.51 6.43
N ASP A 220 10.90 -14.81 6.59
CA ASP A 220 9.91 -15.58 5.82
C ASP A 220 8.50 -15.08 6.11
N ASN A 221 8.17 -14.80 7.38
CA ASN A 221 6.87 -14.24 7.75
C ASN A 221 6.63 -12.85 7.15
N ILE A 222 7.62 -11.94 7.25
CA ILE A 222 7.56 -10.60 6.61
C ILE A 222 7.35 -10.73 5.10
N THR A 223 8.12 -11.60 4.46
CA THR A 223 8.05 -11.82 3.00
C THR A 223 6.68 -12.33 2.61
N LYS A 224 6.18 -13.36 3.30
CA LYS A 224 4.84 -13.93 3.09
C LYS A 224 3.74 -12.88 3.26
N THR A 225 3.78 -12.04 4.30
CA THR A 225 2.78 -10.97 4.51
C THR A 225 2.71 -10.03 3.32
N PHE A 226 3.86 -9.64 2.75
CA PHE A 226 3.93 -8.75 1.58
C PHE A 226 3.60 -9.45 0.25
N GLU A 227 3.92 -10.73 0.08
CA GLU A 227 3.51 -11.50 -1.10
C GLU A 227 1.98 -11.64 -1.16
N LEU A 228 1.34 -11.95 -0.03
CA LEU A 228 -0.12 -12.03 0.08
C LEU A 228 -0.83 -10.69 -0.17
N ASN A 229 -0.15 -9.56 0.03
CA ASN A 229 -0.71 -8.24 -0.26
C ASN A 229 -0.86 -7.95 -1.78
N ARG A 230 -0.23 -8.75 -2.65
CA ARG A 230 -0.22 -8.57 -4.11
C ARG A 230 -1.37 -9.31 -4.81
N CYS A 231 -2.60 -9.01 -4.40
CA CYS A 231 -3.79 -9.72 -4.91
C CYS A 231 -4.82 -8.81 -5.57
N ASN A 232 -4.58 -7.50 -5.65
CA ASN A 232 -5.56 -6.54 -6.17
C ASN A 232 -4.95 -5.61 -7.22
N ARG A 233 -5.64 -5.40 -8.34
CA ARG A 233 -5.19 -4.55 -9.46
C ARG A 233 -5.86 -3.18 -9.51
N VAL A 234 -6.67 -2.82 -8.52
CA VAL A 234 -7.46 -1.57 -8.54
C VAL A 234 -6.60 -0.32 -8.79
N PHE A 235 -5.38 -0.24 -8.25
CA PHE A 235 -4.48 0.88 -8.51
C PHE A 235 -3.90 0.88 -9.93
N ALA A 236 -3.69 -0.29 -10.52
CA ALA A 236 -3.27 -0.40 -11.92
C ALA A 236 -4.39 0.05 -12.85
N GLU A 237 -5.63 -0.34 -12.57
CA GLU A 237 -6.81 0.10 -13.33
C GLU A 237 -7.04 1.61 -13.20
N ARG A 238 -6.95 2.15 -11.98
CA ARG A 238 -7.01 3.61 -11.76
C ARG A 238 -5.94 4.36 -12.56
N ALA A 239 -4.72 3.82 -12.62
CA ALA A 239 -3.64 4.41 -13.42
C ALA A 239 -3.88 4.29 -14.93
N ARG A 240 -4.54 3.22 -15.39
CA ARG A 240 -4.92 3.01 -16.80
C ARG A 240 -5.94 4.07 -17.23
N VAL A 241 -7.01 4.24 -16.46
CA VAL A 241 -8.13 5.17 -16.78
C VAL A 241 -7.67 6.63 -16.84
N ARG A 242 -6.66 7.04 -16.06
CA ARG A 242 -6.11 8.40 -16.10
C ARG A 242 -5.34 8.73 -17.37
N ASN A 243 -4.76 7.73 -18.04
CA ASN A 243 -3.76 7.95 -19.09
C ASN A 243 -4.36 8.04 -20.49
N GLU A 244 -5.70 7.98 -20.64
CA GLU A 244 -6.33 7.81 -21.96
C GLU A 244 -6.15 9.01 -22.91
N ASN A 245 -5.58 10.15 -22.48
CA ASN A 245 -5.36 11.34 -23.33
C ASN A 245 -4.07 12.13 -23.02
N ASN A 246 -3.05 11.51 -22.41
CA ASN A 246 -1.84 12.24 -22.01
C ASN A 246 -0.89 12.51 -23.19
N SER A 247 -0.18 13.63 -23.16
CA SER A 247 0.96 13.88 -24.04
C SER A 247 2.12 12.93 -23.73
N GLU A 248 3.03 12.72 -24.70
CA GLU A 248 4.19 11.84 -24.52
C GLU A 248 5.09 12.25 -23.34
N LEU A 249 5.21 13.56 -23.07
CA LEU A 249 5.96 14.05 -21.91
C LEU A 249 5.26 13.70 -20.59
N GLU A 250 3.94 13.81 -20.53
CA GLU A 250 3.15 13.44 -19.35
C GLU A 250 3.21 11.93 -19.10
N GLU A 251 3.17 11.11 -20.14
CA GLU A 251 3.38 9.65 -20.03
C GLU A 251 4.78 9.31 -19.49
N PHE A 252 5.80 10.04 -19.94
CA PHE A 252 7.16 9.85 -19.43
C PHE A 252 7.30 10.27 -17.96
N GLN A 253 6.68 11.39 -17.56
CA GLN A 253 6.63 11.83 -16.17
C GLN A 253 5.88 10.82 -15.28
N GLU A 254 4.79 10.24 -15.76
CA GLU A 254 4.06 9.17 -15.09
C GLU A 254 4.93 7.90 -14.96
N SER A 255 5.74 7.56 -15.98
CA SER A 255 6.73 6.47 -15.90
C SER A 255 7.77 6.71 -14.80
N ILE A 256 8.27 7.96 -14.67
CA ILE A 256 9.15 8.37 -13.57
C ILE A 256 8.47 8.15 -12.21
N TRP A 257 7.23 8.60 -12.07
CA TRP A 257 6.49 8.44 -10.82
C TRP A 257 6.29 6.96 -10.46
N ARG A 258 5.85 6.13 -11.42
CA ARG A 258 5.68 4.68 -11.23
C ARG A 258 6.97 4.00 -10.80
N PHE A 259 8.07 4.33 -11.47
CA PHE A 259 9.40 3.83 -11.11
C PHE A 259 9.76 4.21 -9.66
N LYS A 260 9.64 5.49 -9.29
CA LYS A 260 9.93 5.96 -7.92
C LYS A 260 9.07 5.25 -6.88
N ARG A 261 7.76 5.11 -7.12
CA ARG A 261 6.83 4.44 -6.21
C ARG A 261 7.16 2.96 -6.03
N GLN A 262 7.41 2.24 -7.12
CA GLN A 262 7.79 0.83 -7.08
C GLN A 262 9.12 0.64 -6.34
N LEU A 263 10.10 1.50 -6.60
CA LEU A 263 11.38 1.48 -5.92
C LEU A 263 11.25 1.78 -4.42
N ALA A 264 10.50 2.82 -4.04
CA ALA A 264 10.24 3.15 -2.64
C ALA A 264 9.59 1.97 -1.91
N ASN A 265 8.55 1.37 -2.49
CA ASN A 265 7.90 0.20 -1.90
C ASN A 265 8.87 -1.00 -1.79
N ARG A 266 9.74 -1.23 -2.78
CA ARG A 266 10.75 -2.30 -2.72
C ARG A 266 11.80 -2.04 -1.64
N VAL A 267 12.33 -0.83 -1.55
CA VAL A 267 13.29 -0.41 -0.51
C VAL A 267 12.66 -0.55 0.87
N SER A 268 11.42 -0.11 1.05
CA SER A 268 10.66 -0.24 2.30
C SER A 268 10.58 -1.71 2.76
N ILE A 269 10.09 -2.59 1.90
CA ILE A 269 9.94 -4.03 2.19
C ILE A 269 11.29 -4.70 2.47
N LEU A 270 12.32 -4.43 1.64
CA LEU A 270 13.64 -5.02 1.81
C LEU A 270 14.36 -4.51 3.08
N SER A 271 14.12 -3.26 3.47
CA SER A 271 14.68 -2.72 4.70
C SER A 271 14.02 -3.35 5.93
N LEU A 272 12.69 -3.55 5.89
CA LEU A 272 11.94 -4.25 6.94
C LEU A 272 12.42 -5.70 7.12
N SER A 273 12.64 -6.44 6.02
CA SER A 273 13.18 -7.81 6.09
C SER A 273 14.63 -7.87 6.58
N LYS A 274 15.37 -6.75 6.50
CA LYS A 274 16.72 -6.59 7.10
C LYS A 274 16.67 -6.00 8.52
N GLY A 275 15.50 -5.88 9.14
CA GLY A 275 15.36 -5.35 10.49
C GLY A 275 15.74 -3.87 10.61
N ALA A 276 15.50 -3.10 9.54
CA ALA A 276 15.76 -1.67 9.44
C ALA A 276 14.50 -0.93 8.97
N SER A 277 13.55 -0.71 9.86
CA SER A 277 12.40 0.16 9.62
C SER A 277 12.86 1.58 9.29
N VAL A 278 12.26 2.13 8.24
CA VAL A 278 12.49 3.48 7.76
C VAL A 278 11.16 4.19 7.89
N THR A 279 11.07 5.29 8.63
CA THR A 279 9.83 6.07 8.80
C THR A 279 9.73 7.20 7.78
N ASP A 280 10.88 7.70 7.33
CA ASP A 280 11.00 8.71 6.27
C ASP A 280 11.72 8.13 5.05
N LEU A 281 11.01 8.03 3.92
CA LEU A 281 11.52 7.44 2.68
C LEU A 281 11.17 8.34 1.48
N ALA A 282 12.19 8.74 0.73
CA ALA A 282 12.01 9.51 -0.51
C ALA A 282 12.98 9.05 -1.62
N ILE A 283 12.55 9.18 -2.87
CA ILE A 283 13.33 8.81 -4.06
C ILE A 283 13.55 10.03 -4.94
N TYR A 284 14.82 10.38 -5.14
CA TYR A 284 15.27 11.47 -6.00
C TYR A 284 15.98 10.92 -7.23
N LEU A 285 15.82 11.62 -8.35
CA LEU A 285 16.59 11.37 -9.56
C LEU A 285 17.46 12.60 -9.81
N THR A 286 18.77 12.42 -9.97
CA THR A 286 19.69 13.51 -10.33
C THR A 286 19.67 13.77 -11.83
N GLY A 287 20.24 14.89 -12.29
CA GLY A 287 20.28 15.21 -13.72
C GLY A 287 18.95 15.77 -14.22
N LYS A 288 18.69 15.62 -15.52
CA LYS A 288 17.53 16.23 -16.20
C LYS A 288 16.88 15.26 -17.17
N ILE A 289 15.59 15.48 -17.42
CA ILE A 289 14.86 14.89 -18.56
C ILE A 289 15.43 15.50 -19.84
N GLN A 290 15.73 14.65 -20.82
CA GLN A 290 16.27 15.05 -22.11
C GLN A 290 15.45 14.39 -23.23
N ASP A 291 15.30 15.11 -24.33
CA ASP A 291 14.68 14.63 -25.56
C ASP A 291 15.66 13.73 -26.33
N ARG A 292 15.18 12.58 -26.80
CA ARG A 292 15.93 11.68 -27.66
C ARG A 292 15.91 12.25 -29.07
N LYS A 293 17.04 12.85 -29.46
CA LYS A 293 17.25 13.37 -30.82
C LYS A 293 17.34 12.27 -31.90
N ASP A 294 17.09 11.01 -31.58
CA ASP A 294 17.16 9.90 -32.53
C ASP A 294 15.82 9.75 -33.30
N LYS A 295 15.82 8.95 -34.37
CA LYS A 295 14.62 8.73 -35.21
C LYS A 295 13.45 8.07 -34.46
N ARG A 296 13.64 7.65 -33.20
CA ARG A 296 12.61 6.97 -32.40
C ARG A 296 11.80 7.95 -31.55
N GLY A 297 12.25 9.20 -31.40
CA GLY A 297 11.59 10.19 -30.54
C GLY A 297 11.59 9.79 -29.06
N GLY A 298 10.98 10.65 -28.24
CA GLY A 298 10.72 10.38 -26.82
C GLY A 298 11.78 10.89 -25.86
N TYR A 299 11.66 10.49 -24.59
CA TYR A 299 12.44 11.09 -23.49
C TYR A 299 13.34 10.08 -22.79
N PHE A 300 14.39 10.58 -22.13
CA PHE A 300 15.20 9.81 -21.19
C PHE A 300 15.66 10.67 -20.00
N HIS A 301 16.11 10.01 -18.93
CA HIS A 301 16.63 10.68 -17.74
C HIS A 301 18.13 10.43 -17.61
N SER A 302 18.92 11.50 -17.54
CA SER A 302 20.39 11.43 -17.66
C SER A 302 21.14 11.10 -16.37
N GLY A 303 20.52 11.26 -15.20
CA GLY A 303 21.22 11.04 -13.93
C GLY A 303 20.90 9.74 -13.21
N ARG A 304 21.14 9.76 -11.90
CA ARG A 304 21.23 8.60 -11.01
C ARG A 304 20.13 8.63 -9.97
N VAL A 305 19.92 7.50 -9.30
CA VAL A 305 18.94 7.38 -8.24
C VAL A 305 19.57 7.65 -6.87
N ILE A 306 18.96 8.55 -6.10
CA ILE A 306 19.29 8.78 -4.69
C ILE A 306 18.07 8.39 -3.84
N VAL A 307 18.31 7.58 -2.81
CA VAL A 307 17.28 7.16 -1.86
C VAL A 307 17.56 7.80 -0.51
N ARG A 308 16.61 8.58 0.01
CA ARG A 308 16.65 9.11 1.38
C ARG A 308 15.96 8.14 2.32
N MET A 309 16.64 7.72 3.37
CA MET A 309 16.13 6.82 4.40
C MET A 309 16.42 7.43 5.78
N ASN A 310 15.39 7.86 6.51
CA ASN A 310 15.52 8.51 7.81
C ASN A 310 16.53 9.67 7.80
N GLY A 311 16.42 10.57 6.81
CA GLY A 311 17.34 11.69 6.61
C GLY A 311 18.71 11.35 5.99
N VAL A 312 19.05 10.06 5.82
CA VAL A 312 20.30 9.65 5.18
C VAL A 312 20.12 9.52 3.68
N TYR A 313 20.91 10.27 2.90
CA TYR A 313 20.91 10.20 1.44
C TYR A 313 21.91 9.15 0.96
N ILE A 314 21.41 8.17 0.19
CA ILE A 314 22.21 7.09 -0.36
C ILE A 314 22.14 7.15 -1.88
N ASN A 315 23.27 7.46 -2.49
CA ASN A 315 23.44 7.39 -3.94
C ASN A 315 23.62 5.92 -4.35
N SER A 316 22.80 5.43 -5.28
CA SER A 316 22.94 4.07 -5.80
C SER A 316 24.02 3.93 -6.87
N ASP A 317 24.49 5.06 -7.41
CA ASP A 317 25.32 5.18 -8.61
C ASP A 317 24.72 4.58 -9.89
N LEU A 318 23.46 4.15 -9.83
CA LEU A 318 22.76 3.51 -10.94
C LEU A 318 21.72 4.47 -11.54
N PRO A 319 21.59 4.53 -12.88
CA PRO A 319 20.50 5.25 -13.54
C PRO A 319 19.16 4.53 -13.39
N PRO A 320 18.03 5.25 -13.49
CA PRO A 320 16.71 4.64 -13.54
C PRO A 320 16.44 3.98 -14.91
N TYR A 321 15.55 2.99 -14.97
CA TYR A 321 15.05 2.42 -16.22
C TYR A 321 13.58 2.82 -16.43
N LEU A 322 13.34 3.73 -17.38
CA LEU A 322 12.10 4.50 -17.51
C LEU A 322 11.36 4.31 -18.85
N GLU A 323 11.68 3.25 -19.59
CA GLU A 323 11.06 2.98 -20.88
C GLU A 323 9.52 2.86 -20.74
N VAL A 324 8.79 3.63 -21.56
CA VAL A 324 7.32 3.69 -21.55
C VAL A 324 6.78 2.49 -22.31
N THR A 325 5.84 1.75 -21.72
CA THR A 325 5.12 0.68 -22.41
C THR A 325 4.13 1.31 -23.38
N SER A 326 4.16 0.90 -24.66
CA SER A 326 3.27 1.43 -25.70
C SER A 326 2.30 0.35 -26.18
N ASN A 327 1.08 0.76 -26.54
CA ASN A 327 0.10 -0.09 -27.22
C ASN A 327 0.60 -0.58 -28.59
N GLY A 328 1.62 0.07 -29.16
CA GLY A 328 2.28 -0.37 -30.40
C GLY A 328 3.35 -1.45 -30.20
N TYR A 329 3.70 -1.81 -28.95
CA TYR A 329 4.67 -2.87 -28.66
C TYR A 329 4.00 -4.24 -28.54
N SER A 330 4.73 -5.30 -28.96
CA SER A 330 4.28 -6.66 -28.71
C SER A 330 4.18 -6.95 -27.21
N VAL A 331 3.35 -7.92 -26.83
CA VAL A 331 3.21 -8.37 -25.44
C VAL A 331 4.58 -8.81 -24.88
N GLU A 332 5.39 -9.49 -25.70
CA GLU A 332 6.75 -9.93 -25.35
C GLU A 332 7.65 -8.72 -25.03
N ARG A 333 7.65 -7.69 -25.88
CA ARG A 333 8.44 -6.48 -25.62
C ARG A 333 8.02 -5.76 -24.35
N ASN A 334 6.71 -5.66 -24.10
CA ASN A 334 6.18 -5.06 -22.87
C ASN A 334 6.60 -5.87 -21.62
N ASN A 335 6.65 -7.21 -21.73
CA ASN A 335 7.16 -8.06 -20.66
C ASN A 335 8.66 -7.86 -20.42
N ASP A 336 9.46 -7.75 -21.48
CA ASP A 336 10.91 -7.49 -21.35
C ASP A 336 11.17 -6.15 -20.65
N ILE A 337 10.48 -5.08 -21.07
CA ILE A 337 10.56 -3.76 -20.43
C ILE A 337 10.21 -3.87 -18.95
N ALA A 338 9.13 -4.58 -18.61
CA ALA A 338 8.74 -4.78 -17.21
C ALA A 338 9.80 -5.56 -16.41
N ASN A 339 10.41 -6.59 -17.01
CA ASN A 339 11.46 -7.40 -16.39
C ASN A 339 12.72 -6.57 -16.12
N PHE A 340 13.25 -5.86 -17.13
CA PHE A 340 14.42 -4.99 -16.96
C PHE A 340 14.17 -3.89 -15.92
N ARG A 341 12.96 -3.31 -15.88
CA ARG A 341 12.58 -2.35 -14.84
C ARG A 341 12.65 -2.97 -13.45
N ASN A 342 12.09 -4.16 -13.29
CA ASN A 342 12.08 -4.87 -12.00
C ASN A 342 13.49 -5.26 -11.55
N GLU A 343 14.34 -5.72 -12.47
CA GLU A 343 15.76 -6.01 -12.20
C GLU A 343 16.51 -4.76 -11.74
N ARG A 344 16.32 -3.63 -12.43
CA ARG A 344 16.93 -2.36 -12.05
C ARG A 344 16.46 -1.89 -10.67
N ILE A 345 15.18 -2.02 -10.37
CA ILE A 345 14.62 -1.70 -9.05
C ILE A 345 15.24 -2.59 -7.98
N GLU A 346 15.37 -3.88 -8.26
CA GLU A 346 15.98 -4.85 -7.35
C GLU A 346 17.43 -4.48 -7.04
N GLU A 347 18.23 -4.20 -8.07
CA GLU A 347 19.64 -3.81 -7.94
C GLU A 347 19.81 -2.56 -7.07
N ILE A 348 19.08 -1.48 -7.40
CA ILE A 348 19.11 -0.22 -6.63
C ILE A 348 18.69 -0.46 -5.19
N SER A 349 17.59 -1.20 -4.98
CA SER A 349 17.08 -1.46 -3.64
C SER A 349 18.09 -2.21 -2.76
N ARG A 350 18.82 -3.20 -3.32
CA ARG A 350 19.86 -3.95 -2.61
C ARG A 350 21.01 -3.03 -2.20
N VAL A 351 21.54 -2.24 -3.13
CA VAL A 351 22.64 -1.30 -2.87
C VAL A 351 22.25 -0.35 -1.73
N CYS A 352 21.10 0.29 -1.85
CA CYS A 352 20.64 1.27 -0.84
C CYS A 352 20.39 0.63 0.53
N CYS A 353 19.73 -0.53 0.58
CA CYS A 353 19.44 -1.22 1.84
C CYS A 353 20.70 -1.75 2.53
N ILE A 354 21.70 -2.22 1.78
CA ILE A 354 23.00 -2.64 2.33
C ILE A 354 23.74 -1.44 2.91
N ALA A 355 23.83 -0.35 2.15
CA ALA A 355 24.49 0.88 2.62
C ALA A 355 23.81 1.45 3.87
N TYR A 356 22.47 1.51 3.90
CA TYR A 356 21.72 2.00 5.06
C TYR A 356 21.91 1.12 6.29
N THR A 357 21.77 -0.20 6.15
CA THR A 357 21.90 -1.11 7.29
C THR A 357 23.34 -1.15 7.82
N SER A 358 24.35 -0.99 6.97
CA SER A 358 25.74 -0.79 7.39
C SER A 358 25.91 0.49 8.23
N LYS A 359 25.34 1.62 7.78
CA LYS A 359 25.34 2.87 8.55
C LYS A 359 24.65 2.71 9.91
N LEU A 360 23.47 2.07 9.99
CA LEU A 360 22.78 1.81 11.27
C LEU A 360 23.62 0.98 12.26
N ARG A 361 24.44 0.06 11.76
CA ARG A 361 25.33 -0.76 12.61
C ARG A 361 26.50 0.04 13.16
N ASN A 362 27.03 0.97 12.37
CA ASN A 362 28.22 1.74 12.71
C ASN A 362 27.92 3.08 13.38
N ASP A 363 26.68 3.57 13.31
CA ASP A 363 26.26 4.86 13.87
C ASP A 363 25.15 4.67 14.94
N PRO A 364 25.51 4.70 16.24
CA PRO A 364 24.55 4.61 17.34
C PRO A 364 23.52 5.74 17.36
N SER A 365 23.89 6.95 16.92
CA SER A 365 23.02 8.11 16.90
C SER A 365 21.93 7.95 15.85
N LEU A 366 22.30 7.50 14.65
CA LEU A 366 21.34 7.16 13.60
C LEU A 366 20.40 6.04 14.03
N ARG A 367 20.92 5.01 14.71
CA ARG A 367 20.10 3.90 15.23
C ARG A 367 19.08 4.38 16.25
N LYS A 368 19.50 5.23 17.18
CA LYS A 368 18.61 5.84 18.17
C LYS A 368 17.53 6.68 17.48
N TYR A 369 17.93 7.56 16.55
CA TYR A 369 16.98 8.34 15.76
C TYR A 369 15.95 7.48 15.03
N ALA A 370 16.38 6.42 14.35
CA ALA A 370 15.49 5.52 13.64
C ALA A 370 14.50 4.80 14.57
N GLN A 371 14.95 4.40 15.77
CA GLN A 371 14.10 3.81 16.79
C GLN A 371 13.10 4.82 17.36
N ASP A 372 13.57 5.98 17.81
CA ASP A 372 12.75 7.04 18.38
C ASP A 372 11.69 7.52 17.36
N SER A 373 12.07 7.63 16.09
CA SER A 373 11.15 8.01 15.00
C SER A 373 10.07 6.95 14.76
N LEU A 374 10.42 5.66 14.77
CA LEU A 374 9.46 4.56 14.63
C LEU A 374 8.47 4.54 15.81
N GLU A 375 8.99 4.62 17.04
CA GLU A 375 8.18 4.63 18.26
C GLU A 375 7.24 5.84 18.30
N SER A 376 7.77 7.03 18.02
CA SER A 376 6.97 8.26 17.93
C SER A 376 5.88 8.17 16.85
N THR A 377 6.17 7.56 15.70
CA THR A 377 5.19 7.42 14.62
C THR A 377 4.06 6.48 15.02
N ILE A 378 4.38 5.32 15.60
CA ILE A 378 3.40 4.34 16.09
C ILE A 378 2.56 4.94 17.21
N GLU A 379 3.17 5.68 18.13
CA GLU A 379 2.46 6.28 19.25
C GLU A 379 1.53 7.42 18.80
N ARG A 380 1.96 8.25 17.85
CA ARG A 380 1.09 9.26 17.22
C ARG A 380 -0.10 8.62 16.51
N LEU A 381 0.10 7.50 15.83
CA LEU A 381 -1.00 6.72 15.25
C LEU A 381 -1.92 6.14 16.33
N ARG A 382 -1.40 5.72 17.49
CA ARG A 382 -2.23 5.16 18.56
C ARG A 382 -3.10 6.24 19.24
N ASN A 383 -2.61 7.47 19.36
CA ASN A 383 -3.23 8.54 20.14
C ASN A 383 -4.23 9.44 19.39
N ILE A 384 -4.62 9.09 18.16
CA ILE A 384 -5.59 9.85 17.33
C ILE A 384 -6.86 10.26 18.07
#